data_AF-A0AAD1MVK8-F1
#
_entry.id   AF-A0AAD1MVK8-F1
#
_cell.length_a   1.000
_cell.length_b   1.000
_cell.length_c   1.000
_cell.angle_alpha   90.00
_cell.angle_beta   90.00
_cell.angle_gamma   90.00
#
_symmetry.space_group_name_H-M   'P 1'
#
loop_
_entity.id
_entity.type
_entity.pdbx_description
1 polymer ?
#
loop_
_entity_poly.entity_id
_entity_poly.type
_entity_poly.pdbx_seq_one_letter_code
_entity_poly.pdbx_strand_id
1 'polypeptide(L)'
;MRPRAWYVAIGGAILLAIGLFALRFPVFIDGYDQWGWQINCGSGFVANLTQAENAAVDGTDFVASCQSALLSRRLWTIPLIIVGSLALLAVLLTATITHQDDEALAGDRETP
;
A
#
# COMPACT_ATOMS: atom_id res chain seq x y z
N MET A 1 -16.30 11.14 18.95
CA MET A 1 -15.24 11.56 17.98
C MET A 1 -15.72 12.77 17.21
N ARG A 2 -14.86 13.78 17.00
CA ARG A 2 -15.20 14.98 16.20
C ARG A 2 -15.45 14.58 14.73
N PRO A 3 -16.40 15.19 14.01
CA PRO A 3 -16.72 14.82 12.61
C PRO A 3 -15.51 14.93 11.68
N ARG A 4 -14.62 15.91 11.94
CA ARG A 4 -13.35 16.09 11.24
C ARG A 4 -12.36 14.92 11.41
N ALA A 5 -12.27 14.30 12.59
CA ALA A 5 -11.38 13.15 12.81
C ALA A 5 -11.91 11.89 12.10
N TRP A 6 -13.23 11.74 12.03
CA TRP A 6 -13.90 10.67 11.30
C TRP A 6 -13.61 10.72 9.80
N TYR A 7 -13.68 11.91 9.18
CA TYR A 7 -13.34 12.06 7.76
C TYR A 7 -11.87 11.72 7.47
N VAL A 8 -10.94 12.09 8.37
CA VAL A 8 -9.52 11.73 8.23
C VAL A 8 -9.33 10.22 8.33
N ALA A 9 -10.00 9.56 9.28
CA ALA A 9 -9.92 8.11 9.44
C ALA A 9 -10.45 7.37 8.19
N ILE A 10 -11.61 7.77 7.67
CA ILE A 10 -12.18 7.18 6.45
C ILE A 10 -11.26 7.43 5.26
N GLY A 11 -10.82 8.67 5.06
CA GLY A 11 -9.92 9.02 3.96
C GLY A 11 -8.63 8.20 4.02
N GLY A 12 -8.01 8.10 5.21
CA GLY A 12 -6.82 7.29 5.43
C GLY A 12 -7.06 5.80 5.13
N ALA A 13 -8.18 5.24 5.59
CA ALA A 13 -8.56 3.86 5.31
C ALA A 13 -8.76 3.59 3.82
N ILE A 14 -9.40 4.51 3.09
CA ILE A 14 -9.61 4.40 1.64
C ILE A 14 -8.27 4.42 0.90
N LEU A 15 -7.38 5.36 1.22
CA LEU A 15 -6.05 5.44 0.59
C LEU A 15 -5.23 4.17 0.83
N LEU A 16 -5.23 3.68 2.07
CA LEU A 16 -4.57 2.43 2.44
C LEU A 16 -5.14 1.25 1.66
N ALA A 17 -6.47 1.12 1.60
CA ALA A 17 -7.15 0.04 0.90
C ALA A 17 -6.84 0.06 -0.61
N ILE A 18 -6.88 1.23 -1.25
CA ILE A 18 -6.54 1.39 -2.67
C ILE A 18 -5.08 0.97 -2.92
N GLY A 19 -4.14 1.43 -2.09
CA GLY A 19 -2.73 1.09 -2.23
C GLY A 19 -2.47 -0.42 -2.08
N LEU A 20 -3.04 -1.05 -1.06
CA LEU A 20 -2.91 -2.48 -0.82
C LEU A 20 -3.58 -3.32 -1.92
N PHE A 21 -4.79 -2.94 -2.33
CA PHE A 21 -5.50 -3.57 -3.43
C PHE A 21 -4.65 -3.49 -4.70
N ALA A 22 -4.17 -2.31 -5.06
CA ALA A 22 -3.37 -2.12 -6.26
C ALA A 22 -2.05 -2.92 -6.23
N LEU A 23 -1.34 -2.99 -5.11
CA LEU A 23 -0.13 -3.82 -4.99
C LEU A 23 -0.41 -5.32 -5.15
N ARG A 24 -1.63 -5.78 -4.81
CA ARG A 24 -2.04 -7.19 -4.88
C ARG A 24 -2.33 -7.68 -6.29
N PHE A 25 -2.71 -6.79 -7.20
CA PHE A 25 -3.00 -7.17 -8.59
C PHE A 25 -1.72 -7.52 -9.34
N PRO A 26 -1.78 -8.56 -10.20
CA PRO A 26 -0.66 -8.92 -11.05
C PRO A 26 -0.30 -7.79 -12.02
N VAL A 27 1.00 -7.66 -12.29
CA VAL A 27 1.56 -6.73 -13.28
C VAL A 27 1.98 -7.54 -14.49
N PHE A 28 1.40 -7.21 -15.64
CA PHE A 28 1.75 -7.79 -16.92
C PHE A 28 2.43 -6.73 -17.78
N ILE A 29 3.30 -7.18 -18.68
CA ILE A 29 3.90 -6.35 -19.71
C ILE A 29 3.34 -6.72 -21.08
N ASP A 30 3.49 -5.81 -22.04
CA ASP A 30 3.14 -6.06 -23.45
C ASP A 30 4.22 -6.91 -24.14
N GLY A 31 4.45 -8.11 -23.59
CA GLY A 31 5.39 -9.10 -24.08
C GLY A 31 4.82 -10.50 -23.87
N TYR A 32 5.15 -11.42 -24.78
CA TYR A 32 4.65 -12.79 -24.78
C TYR A 32 5.81 -13.77 -24.71
N ASP A 33 5.62 -14.86 -23.97
CA ASP A 33 6.59 -15.95 -23.92
C ASP A 33 6.53 -16.85 -25.17
N GLN A 34 7.42 -17.84 -25.23
CA GLN A 34 7.52 -18.78 -26.36
C GLN A 34 6.25 -19.62 -26.60
N TRP A 35 5.32 -19.66 -25.64
CA TRP A 35 4.05 -20.36 -25.73
C TRP A 35 2.88 -19.40 -26.05
N GLY A 36 3.17 -18.11 -26.25
CA GLY A 36 2.17 -17.10 -26.58
C GLY A 36 1.38 -16.58 -25.38
N TRP A 37 1.84 -16.82 -24.15
CA TRP A 37 1.21 -16.25 -22.94
C TRP A 37 1.85 -14.92 -22.58
N GLN A 38 1.03 -13.99 -22.08
CA GLN A 38 1.54 -12.69 -21.64
C GLN A 38 2.46 -12.86 -20.42
N ILE A 39 3.60 -12.18 -20.44
CA ILE A 39 4.61 -12.25 -19.39
C ILE A 39 4.08 -11.59 -18.11
N ASN A 40 4.01 -12.39 -17.04
CA ASN A 40 3.61 -11.99 -15.70
C ASN A 40 4.84 -11.68 -14.85
N CYS A 41 4.97 -10.42 -14.44
CA CYS A 41 6.10 -9.95 -13.64
C CYS A 41 5.90 -10.10 -12.12
N GLY A 42 4.83 -10.79 -11.70
CA GLY A 42 4.38 -10.91 -10.33
C GLY A 42 3.40 -9.81 -9.93
N SER A 43 3.55 -9.29 -8.72
CA SER A 43 2.70 -8.25 -8.13
C SER A 43 3.55 -7.12 -7.57
N GLY A 44 2.91 -6.00 -7.22
CA GLY A 44 3.62 -4.89 -6.57
C GLY A 44 4.33 -5.29 -5.27
N PHE A 45 3.83 -6.31 -4.56
CA PHE A 45 4.48 -6.88 -3.37
C PHE A 45 5.68 -7.77 -3.71
N VAL A 46 5.48 -8.76 -4.58
CA VAL A 46 6.47 -9.79 -4.90
C VAL A 46 6.74 -9.78 -6.40
N ALA A 47 7.99 -9.49 -6.75
CA ALA A 47 8.46 -9.58 -8.12
C ALA A 47 8.70 -11.05 -8.51
N ASN A 48 8.27 -11.44 -9.71
CA ASN A 48 8.64 -12.70 -10.32
C ASN A 48 9.22 -12.43 -11.71
N LEU A 49 10.51 -12.71 -11.89
CA LEU A 49 11.25 -12.41 -13.13
C LEU A 49 11.60 -13.67 -13.92
N THR A 50 11.24 -14.86 -13.42
CA THR A 50 11.67 -16.12 -14.04
C THR A 50 11.05 -16.33 -15.42
N GLN A 51 9.79 -15.94 -15.61
CA GLN A 51 9.16 -16.01 -16.93
C GLN A 51 9.79 -15.01 -17.90
N ALA A 52 10.14 -13.82 -17.44
CA ALA A 52 10.80 -12.81 -18.27
C ALA A 52 12.22 -13.23 -18.68
N GLU A 53 12.97 -13.85 -17.77
CA GLU A 53 14.30 -14.43 -18.04
C GLU A 53 14.21 -15.54 -19.09
N ASN A 54 13.23 -16.45 -18.95
CA ASN A 54 13.05 -17.55 -19.88
C ASN A 54 12.51 -17.11 -21.25
N ALA A 55 11.80 -15.98 -21.31
CA ALA A 55 11.26 -15.40 -22.54
C ALA A 55 12.27 -14.51 -23.29
N ALA A 56 13.42 -14.19 -22.68
CA ALA A 56 14.45 -13.36 -23.28
C ALA A 56 15.17 -14.12 -24.42
N VAL A 57 14.62 -14.03 -25.63
CA VAL A 57 15.19 -14.57 -26.86
C VAL A 57 15.59 -13.39 -27.77
N ASP A 58 16.71 -13.49 -28.48
CA ASP A 58 17.16 -12.48 -29.47
C ASP A 58 17.37 -11.05 -28.93
N GLY A 59 17.87 -10.91 -27.69
CA GLY A 59 18.31 -9.63 -27.14
C GLY A 59 17.19 -8.74 -26.57
N THR A 60 15.97 -9.25 -26.43
CA THR A 60 14.89 -8.58 -25.71
C THR A 60 15.13 -8.60 -24.19
N ASP A 61 15.18 -7.43 -23.56
CA ASP A 61 15.33 -7.31 -22.09
C ASP A 61 13.97 -7.20 -21.40
N PHE A 62 13.23 -8.31 -21.36
CA PHE A 62 11.94 -8.37 -20.65
C PHE A 62 12.08 -8.19 -19.15
N VAL A 63 13.25 -8.49 -18.58
CA VAL A 63 13.53 -8.32 -17.15
C VAL A 63 13.53 -6.82 -16.81
N ALA A 64 14.17 -5.98 -17.62
CA ALA A 64 14.12 -4.53 -17.45
C ALA A 64 12.69 -3.97 -17.61
N SER A 65 11.91 -4.47 -18.58
CA SER A 65 10.49 -4.08 -18.73
C SER A 65 9.66 -4.44 -17.50
N CYS A 66 9.84 -5.65 -16.94
CA CYS A 66 9.17 -6.06 -15.72
C CYS A 66 9.56 -5.20 -14.52
N GLN A 67 10.85 -4.91 -14.33
CA GLN A 67 11.34 -4.01 -13.29
C GLN A 67 10.69 -2.63 -13.38
N SER A 68 10.68 -2.04 -14.59
CA SER A 68 10.04 -0.75 -14.85
C SER A 68 8.55 -0.74 -14.52
N ALA A 69 7.81 -1.77 -14.95
CA ALA A 69 6.38 -1.90 -14.68
C ALA A 69 6.07 -2.04 -13.17
N LEU A 70 6.87 -2.84 -12.45
CA LEU A 70 6.76 -2.98 -11.00
C LEU A 70 7.08 -1.66 -10.27
N LEU A 71 8.11 -0.94 -10.70
CA LEU A 71 8.45 0.37 -10.15
C LEU A 71 7.34 1.39 -10.37
N SER A 72 6.75 1.43 -11.57
CA SER A 72 5.59 2.27 -11.87
C SER A 72 4.43 2.02 -10.91
N ARG A 73 4.13 0.74 -10.61
CA ARG A 73 3.07 0.38 -9.64
C ARG A 73 3.41 0.84 -8.23
N ARG A 74 4.65 0.62 -7.79
CA ARG A 74 5.14 0.99 -6.45
C ARG A 74 5.18 2.51 -6.26
N LEU A 75 5.48 3.25 -7.31
CA LEU A 75 5.66 4.70 -7.28
C LEU A 75 4.44 5.45 -6.74
N TRP A 76 3.23 4.99 -7.05
CA TRP A 76 2.00 5.64 -6.57
C TRP A 76 1.35 4.88 -5.41
N THR A 77 1.50 3.56 -5.32
CA THR A 77 0.88 2.77 -4.24
C THR A 77 1.59 2.90 -2.90
N ILE A 78 2.93 2.97 -2.87
CA ILE A 78 3.70 3.14 -1.63
C ILE A 78 3.32 4.47 -0.93
N PRO A 79 3.29 5.62 -1.63
CA PRO A 79 2.83 6.87 -1.01
C PRO A 79 1.41 6.79 -0.46
N LEU A 80 0.47 6.15 -1.18
CA LEU A 80 -0.91 5.98 -0.70
C LEU A 80 -0.97 5.19 0.60
N ILE A 81 -0.19 4.10 0.70
CA ILE A 81 -0.12 3.27 1.91
C ILE A 81 0.50 4.06 3.06
N ILE A 82 1.59 4.81 2.81
CA ILE A 82 2.24 5.63 3.84
C ILE A 82 1.28 6.68 4.37
N VAL A 83 0.63 7.45 3.48
CA VAL A 83 -0.31 8.50 3.87
C VAL A 83 -1.51 7.92 4.60
N GLY A 84 -2.09 6.82 4.09
CA GLY A 84 -3.21 6.14 4.74
C GLY A 84 -2.86 5.62 6.13
N SER A 85 -1.69 4.99 6.28
CA SER A 85 -1.19 4.48 7.56
C SER A 85 -0.95 5.61 8.56
N LEU A 86 -0.27 6.68 8.15
CA LEU A 86 0.02 7.82 9.02
C LEU A 86 -1.27 8.52 9.47
N ALA A 87 -2.25 8.68 8.58
CA ALA A 87 -3.54 9.26 8.93
C ALA A 87 -4.27 8.42 10.00
N LEU A 88 -4.31 7.10 9.84
CA LEU A 88 -4.91 6.21 10.83
C LEU A 88 -4.15 6.23 12.16
N LEU A 89 -2.82 6.17 12.13
CA LEU A 89 -1.99 6.27 13.34
C LEU A 89 -2.22 7.59 14.08
N ALA A 90 -2.30 8.72 13.37
CA ALA A 90 -2.56 10.01 13.99
C ALA A 90 -3.93 10.07 14.66
N VAL A 91 -4.98 9.52 14.03
CA VAL A 91 -6.32 9.46 14.63
C VAL A 91 -6.33 8.55 15.86
N LEU A 92 -5.66 7.40 15.80
CA LEU A 92 -5.59 6.47 16.92
C LEU A 92 -4.83 7.08 18.11
N LEU A 93 -3.67 7.69 17.87
CA LEU A 93 -2.87 8.33 18.92
C LEU A 93 -3.62 9.48 19.60
N THR A 94 -4.30 10.32 18.82
CA THR A 94 -5.12 11.40 19.41
C THR A 94 -6.30 10.87 20.21
N ALA A 95 -6.95 9.79 19.75
CA ALA A 95 -8.02 9.14 20.49
C ALA A 95 -7.51 8.56 21.83
N THR A 96 -6.37 7.86 21.83
CA THR A 96 -5.82 7.27 23.06
C THR A 96 -5.39 8.32 24.07
N ILE A 97 -4.75 9.41 23.64
CA ILE A 97 -4.29 10.47 24.54
C ILE A 97 -5.48 11.15 25.21
N THR A 98 -6.51 11.53 24.43
CA THR A 98 -7.70 12.17 25.03
C THR A 98 -8.42 11.28 26.04
N HIS A 99 -8.43 9.96 25.80
CA HIS A 99 -9.01 9.03 26.76
C HIS A 99 -8.22 8.96 28.07
N GLN A 100 -6.89 9.04 28.03
CA GLN A 100 -6.04 9.04 29.24
C GLN A 100 -6.24 10.29 30.10
N ASP A 101 -6.39 11.46 29.47
CA ASP A 101 -6.62 12.72 30.19
C ASP A 101 -7.95 12.69 30.97
N ASP A 102 -9.00 12.11 30.37
CA ASP A 102 -10.32 11.99 30.99
C ASP A 102 -10.28 11.08 32.25
N GLU A 103 -9.57 9.95 32.18
CA GLU A 103 -9.40 9.01 33.30
C GLU A 103 -8.58 9.63 34.44
N ALA A 104 -7.55 10.41 34.12
CA ALA A 104 -6.72 11.09 35.13
C ALA A 104 -7.51 12.18 35.88
N LEU A 105 -8.34 12.96 35.17
CA LEU A 105 -9.22 13.96 35.79
C LEU A 105 -10.31 13.34 36.66
N ALA A 106 -10.81 12.15 36.29
CA ALA A 106 -11.80 11.43 37.08
C ALA A 106 -11.21 10.99 38.42
N GLY A 107 -9.98 10.45 38.44
CA GLY A 107 -9.31 10.01 39.66
C GLY A 107 -9.01 11.13 40.66
N ASP A 108 -8.58 12.31 40.19
CA ASP A 108 -8.33 13.49 41.04
C ASP A 108 -9.60 13.98 41.75
N ARG A 109 -10.77 13.78 41.13
CA ARG A 109 -12.07 14.13 41.71
C ARG A 109 -12.50 13.19 42.85
N GLU A 110 -11.99 11.96 42.86
CA GLU A 110 -12.35 10.93 43.84
C GLU A 110 -11.47 10.98 45.10
N THR A 111 -10.41 11.78 45.11
CA THR A 111 -9.58 12.04 46.29
C THR A 111 -10.01 13.35 46.98
N PRO A 112 -10.73 13.30 48.12
CA PRO A 112 -11.19 14.48 48.85
C PRO A 112 -10.09 15.23 49.62
#